data_AF-A0A6L7LAL2-F1
#
_entry.id   AF-A0A6L7LAL2-F1
#
_cell.length_a   1.000
_cell.length_b   1.000
_cell.length_c   1.000
_cell.angle_alpha   90.00
_cell.angle_beta   90.00
_cell.angle_gamma   90.00
#
_symmetry.space_group_name_H-M   'P 1'
#
loop_
_entity.id
_entity.type
_entity.pdbx_description
1 polymer ?
#
loop_
_entity_poly.entity_id
_entity_poly.type
_entity_poly.pdbx_seq_one_letter_code
_entity_poly.pdbx_strand_id
1 'polypeptide(L)'
;MTTTYEPNVVLSQVEYDVVGTRPIRHDGADKVTGRAKYGADVHSTGMLYGYILRSPHAHANIRSIDTSKAEALSSVRAVVTAADFPEPPLGDDGSRKVTHGELSTDLIYL
;
A
#
# COMPACT_ATOMS: atom_id res chain seq x y z
N MET A 1 -13.20 -31.40 -39.23
CA MET A 1 -14.26 -30.49 -38.78
C MET A 1 -13.62 -29.45 -37.87
N THR A 2 -13.37 -28.25 -38.37
CA THR A 2 -12.87 -27.12 -37.58
C THR A 2 -14.04 -26.19 -37.30
N THR A 3 -14.42 -26.07 -36.02
CA THR A 3 -15.41 -25.09 -35.56
C THR A 3 -14.76 -23.72 -35.54
N THR A 4 -15.18 -22.83 -36.44
CA THR A 4 -14.81 -21.41 -36.43
C THR A 4 -15.49 -20.74 -35.24
N TYR A 5 -14.71 -20.07 -34.40
CA TYR A 5 -15.20 -19.26 -33.28
C TYR A 5 -15.74 -17.94 -33.82
N GLU A 6 -17.04 -17.71 -33.66
CA GLU A 6 -17.69 -16.42 -33.90
C GLU A 6 -17.77 -15.66 -32.57
N PRO A 7 -16.97 -14.60 -32.33
CA PRO A 7 -17.09 -13.82 -31.12
C PRO A 7 -18.47 -13.15 -31.05
N ASN A 8 -19.11 -13.23 -29.89
CA ASN A 8 -20.36 -12.52 -29.65
C ASN A 8 -20.07 -11.02 -29.51
N VAL A 9 -20.18 -10.28 -30.62
CA VAL A 9 -20.06 -8.82 -30.62
C VAL A 9 -21.43 -8.26 -30.24
N VAL A 10 -21.61 -7.88 -28.98
CA VAL A 10 -22.73 -7.04 -28.59
C VAL A 10 -22.44 -5.63 -29.11
N LEU A 11 -22.85 -5.35 -30.34
CA LEU A 11 -22.85 -4.01 -30.92
C LEU A 11 -23.95 -3.22 -30.21
N SER A 12 -23.60 -2.23 -29.40
CA SER A 12 -24.58 -1.30 -28.86
C SER A 12 -25.36 -0.67 -30.02
N GLN A 13 -26.68 -0.55 -29.88
CA GLN A 13 -27.53 0.12 -30.90
C GLN A 13 -27.42 1.65 -30.88
N VAL A 14 -26.53 2.18 -30.04
CA VAL A 14 -26.27 3.60 -29.84
C VAL A 14 -24.80 3.83 -30.17
N GLU A 15 -24.55 4.80 -31.05
CA GLU A 15 -23.21 5.33 -31.24
C GLU A 15 -22.86 6.26 -30.09
N TYR A 16 -21.70 6.03 -29.49
CA TYR A 16 -21.16 6.86 -28.42
C TYR A 16 -19.95 7.64 -28.94
N ASP A 17 -19.79 8.89 -28.51
CA ASP A 17 -18.65 9.72 -28.91
C ASP A 17 -17.28 9.13 -28.48
N VAL A 18 -17.27 8.36 -27.38
CA VAL A 18 -16.04 7.89 -26.72
C VAL A 18 -15.92 6.36 -26.71
N VAL A 19 -17.03 5.63 -26.59
CA VAL A 19 -16.99 4.16 -26.49
C VAL A 19 -16.70 3.57 -27.86
N GLY A 20 -15.62 2.78 -27.97
CA GLY A 20 -15.19 2.18 -29.24
C GLY A 20 -14.32 3.07 -30.13
N THR A 21 -14.02 4.30 -29.71
CA THR A 21 -13.13 5.22 -30.44
C THR A 21 -11.72 5.23 -29.84
N ARG A 22 -10.79 6.00 -30.45
CA ARG A 22 -9.42 6.19 -29.94
C ARG A 22 -9.26 7.62 -29.38
N PRO A 23 -9.89 7.95 -28.24
CA PRO A 23 -9.84 9.30 -27.68
C PRO A 23 -8.42 9.65 -27.21
N ILE A 24 -8.10 10.94 -27.18
CA ILE A 24 -6.84 11.44 -26.66
C ILE A 24 -6.83 11.25 -25.15
N ARG A 25 -5.76 10.63 -24.62
CA ARG A 25 -5.56 10.49 -23.19
C ARG A 25 -5.07 11.81 -22.61
N HIS A 26 -5.91 12.48 -21.81
CA HIS A 26 -5.65 13.81 -21.27
C HIS A 26 -4.37 13.90 -20.42
N ASP A 27 -4.06 12.85 -19.65
CA ASP A 27 -2.84 12.76 -18.84
C ASP A 27 -1.61 12.30 -19.63
N GLY A 28 -1.79 11.95 -20.91
CA GLY A 28 -0.81 11.23 -21.70
C GLY A 28 0.45 12.05 -21.92
N ALA A 29 0.27 13.30 -22.36
CA ALA A 29 1.36 14.23 -22.60
C ALA A 29 2.21 14.45 -21.33
N ASP A 30 1.57 14.77 -20.21
CA ASP A 30 2.30 15.10 -18.97
C ASP A 30 3.09 13.91 -18.42
N LYS A 31 2.56 12.69 -18.56
CA LYS A 31 3.27 11.47 -18.17
C LYS A 31 4.51 11.20 -19.02
N VAL A 32 4.42 11.39 -20.35
CA VAL A 32 5.54 11.11 -21.26
C VAL A 32 6.58 12.23 -21.32
N THR A 33 6.20 13.47 -20.94
CA THR A 33 7.12 14.61 -20.89
C THR A 33 7.72 14.85 -19.50
N GLY A 34 7.37 14.03 -18.50
CA GLY A 34 7.82 14.21 -17.11
C GLY A 34 7.24 15.45 -16.40
N ARG A 35 6.13 16.00 -16.90
CA ARG A 35 5.43 17.12 -16.25
C ARG A 35 4.47 16.65 -15.16
N ALA A 36 4.00 15.41 -15.26
CA ALA A 36 3.16 14.79 -14.25
C ALA A 36 3.90 14.77 -12.90
N LYS A 37 3.21 15.23 -11.85
CA LYS A 37 3.73 15.22 -10.47
C LYS A 37 3.19 14.00 -9.74
N TYR A 38 4.09 13.22 -9.17
CA TYR A 38 3.79 12.07 -8.32
C TYR A 38 4.14 12.38 -6.87
N GLY A 39 3.70 11.54 -5.94
CA GLY A 39 3.93 11.74 -4.50
C GLY A 39 5.42 11.91 -4.14
N ALA A 40 6.32 11.23 -4.86
CA ALA A 40 7.76 11.34 -4.66
C ALA A 40 8.38 12.65 -5.20
N ASP A 41 7.67 13.40 -6.04
CA ASP A 41 8.16 14.66 -6.62
C ASP A 41 7.89 15.86 -5.70
N VAL A 42 7.05 15.68 -4.68
CA VAL A 42 6.65 16.74 -3.74
C VAL A 42 7.71 16.87 -2.65
N HIS A 43 8.23 18.09 -2.49
CA HIS A 43 9.22 18.42 -1.47
C HIS A 43 8.76 19.65 -0.69
N SER A 44 8.43 19.46 0.59
CA SER A 44 8.01 20.53 1.49
C SER A 44 9.14 20.94 2.42
N THR A 45 9.16 22.21 2.85
CA THR A 45 10.10 22.68 3.87
C THR A 45 9.92 21.88 5.17
N GLY A 46 11.00 21.30 5.68
CA GLY A 46 10.97 20.49 6.91
C GLY A 46 10.49 19.05 6.71
N MET A 47 10.33 18.58 5.47
CA MET A 47 9.99 17.18 5.19
C MET A 47 11.04 16.22 5.74
N LEU A 48 10.57 15.19 6.46
CA LEU A 48 11.40 14.09 6.96
C LEU A 48 11.32 12.88 6.03
N TYR A 49 12.38 12.09 6.00
CA TYR A 49 12.42 10.82 5.29
C TYR A 49 12.34 9.67 6.28
N GLY A 50 11.41 8.75 6.04
CA GLY A 50 11.25 7.54 6.83
C GLY A 50 11.87 6.33 6.13
N TYR A 51 12.37 5.38 6.90
CA TYR A 51 12.80 4.08 6.41
C TYR A 51 12.19 2.97 7.27
N ILE A 52 11.76 1.88 6.64
CA ILE A 52 11.11 0.78 7.33
C ILE A 52 12.13 -0.35 7.52
N LEU A 53 12.43 -0.67 8.78
CA LEU A 53 13.16 -1.89 9.11
C LEU A 53 12.22 -3.09 8.96
N ARG A 54 12.53 -3.99 8.04
CA ARG A 54 11.71 -5.17 7.72
C ARG A 54 12.27 -6.41 8.41
N SER A 55 11.38 -7.34 8.77
CA SER A 55 11.77 -8.64 9.31
C SER A 55 12.59 -9.43 8.28
N PRO A 56 13.75 -10.01 8.66
CA PRO A 56 14.47 -10.98 7.84
C PRO A 56 13.85 -12.38 7.89
N HIS A 57 12.92 -12.63 8.81
CA HIS A 57 12.24 -13.90 8.99
C HIS A 57 10.84 -13.87 8.40
N ALA A 58 10.47 -14.93 7.66
CA ALA A 58 9.12 -15.08 7.12
C ALA A 58 8.06 -15.27 8.21
N HIS A 59 8.40 -15.95 9.30
CA HIS A 59 7.54 -16.12 10.48
C HIS A 59 8.40 -16.21 11.75
N ALA A 60 8.17 -15.32 12.71
CA ALA A 60 8.86 -15.30 13.99
C ALA A 60 8.10 -14.43 15.00
N ASN A 61 8.29 -14.74 16.29
CA ASN A 61 7.84 -13.88 17.38
C ASN A 61 8.91 -12.81 17.66
N ILE A 62 8.49 -11.55 17.73
CA ILE A 62 9.37 -10.44 18.12
C ILE A 62 9.56 -10.50 19.64
N ARG A 63 10.75 -10.91 20.10
CA ARG A 63 11.07 -10.94 21.53
C ARG A 63 11.45 -9.57 22.09
N SER A 64 12.17 -8.78 21.30
CA SER A 64 12.60 -7.43 21.66
C SER A 64 13.00 -6.64 20.42
N ILE A 65 12.97 -5.32 20.54
CA ILE A 65 13.49 -4.36 19.55
C ILE A 65 14.38 -3.39 20.35
N ASP A 66 15.64 -3.26 19.95
CA ASP A 66 16.57 -2.27 20.52
C ASP A 66 16.76 -1.10 19.54
N THR A 67 16.25 0.07 19.93
CA THR A 67 16.28 1.30 19.14
C THR A 67 17.44 2.24 19.54
N SER A 68 18.19 1.91 20.60
CA SER A 68 19.15 2.82 21.24
C SER A 68 20.19 3.39 20.27
N LYS A 69 20.73 2.56 19.37
CA LYS A 69 21.71 2.98 18.37
C LYS A 69 21.13 3.95 17.34
N ALA A 70 19.88 3.75 16.94
CA ALA A 70 19.22 4.62 15.98
C ALA A 70 18.87 5.97 16.61
N GLU A 71 18.37 5.96 17.85
CA GLU A 71 18.04 7.17 18.61
C GLU A 71 19.27 8.01 18.97
N ALA A 72 20.44 7.38 19.14
CA ALA A 72 21.69 8.09 19.42
C ALA A 72 22.23 8.89 18.22
N LEU A 73 21.72 8.66 17.00
CA LEU A 73 22.14 9.40 15.82
C LEU A 73 21.49 10.78 15.78
N SER A 74 22.31 11.83 15.73
CA SER A 74 21.86 13.23 15.68
C SER A 74 20.99 13.57 14.47
N SER A 75 21.07 12.80 13.40
CA SER A 75 20.25 12.95 12.19
C SER A 75 18.90 12.23 12.27
N VAL A 76 18.69 11.36 13.25
CA VAL A 76 17.42 10.64 13.42
C VAL A 76 16.47 11.49 14.24
N ARG A 77 15.33 11.84 13.65
CA ARG A 77 14.31 12.63 14.34
C ARG A 77 13.46 11.82 15.30
N ALA A 78 13.13 10.58 14.94
CA ALA A 78 12.31 9.67 15.73
C ALA A 78 12.53 8.22 15.25
N VAL A 79 12.36 7.28 16.18
CA VAL A 79 12.20 5.86 15.89
C VAL A 79 10.81 5.47 16.38
N VAL A 80 10.02 4.83 15.51
CA VAL A 80 8.62 4.47 15.81
C VAL A 80 8.50 2.95 15.76
N THR A 81 7.91 2.37 16.80
CA THR A 81 7.70 0.94 16.99
C THR A 81 6.21 0.65 17.26
N ALA A 82 5.87 -0.62 17.50
CA ALA A 82 4.51 -0.99 17.88
C ALA A 82 4.05 -0.34 19.20
N ALA A 83 4.98 0.03 20.09
CA ALA A 83 4.67 0.67 21.38
C ALA A 83 4.12 2.10 21.24
N ASP A 84 4.33 2.75 20.09
CA ASP A 84 3.86 4.11 19.82
C ASP A 84 2.42 4.15 19.28
N PHE A 85 1.82 2.98 19.02
CA PHE A 85 0.46 2.84 18.53
C PHE A 85 -0.49 2.42 19.65
N PRO A 86 -1.78 2.80 19.58
CA PRO A 86 -2.78 2.31 20.52
C PRO A 86 -2.91 0.79 20.42
N GLU A 87 -3.03 0.12 21.56
CA GLU A 87 -3.29 -1.32 21.58
C GLU A 87 -4.68 -1.60 20.98
N PRO A 88 -4.81 -2.68 20.18
CA PRO A 88 -6.12 -3.12 19.72
C PRO A 88 -6.99 -3.53 20.92
N PRO A 89 -8.31 -3.31 20.84
CA PRO A 89 -9.22 -3.72 21.89
C PRO A 89 -9.17 -5.24 22.10
N LEU A 90 -9.38 -5.66 23.35
CA LEU A 90 -9.53 -7.07 23.70
C LEU A 90 -10.79 -7.63 23.05
N GLY A 91 -10.69 -8.83 22.47
CA GLY A 91 -11.84 -9.61 22.04
C GLY A 91 -12.59 -10.22 23.24
N ASP A 92 -13.81 -10.70 23.00
CA ASP A 92 -14.68 -11.31 24.02
C ASP A 92 -14.04 -12.55 24.70
N ASP A 93 -13.06 -13.16 24.03
CA ASP A 93 -12.24 -14.28 24.51
C ASP A 93 -11.01 -13.84 25.33
N GLY A 94 -10.84 -12.54 25.57
CA GLY A 94 -9.69 -11.97 26.27
C GLY A 94 -8.40 -11.93 25.43
N SER A 95 -8.46 -12.29 24.14
CA SER A 95 -7.32 -12.20 23.23
C SER A 95 -7.22 -10.82 22.58
N ARG A 96 -5.99 -10.32 22.35
CA ARG A 96 -5.78 -9.11 21.54
C ARG A 96 -5.91 -9.49 20.07
N LYS A 97 -6.96 -9.05 19.39
CA LYS A 97 -7.18 -9.35 17.98
C LYS A 97 -6.59 -8.26 17.09
N VAL A 98 -5.58 -8.60 16.29
CA VAL A 98 -5.07 -7.73 15.23
C VAL A 98 -5.80 -8.10 13.93
N THR A 99 -6.78 -7.30 13.54
CA THR A 99 -7.57 -7.57 12.33
C THR A 99 -6.77 -7.19 11.07
N HIS A 100 -6.22 -8.19 10.38
CA HIS A 100 -5.57 -8.01 9.06
C HIS A 100 -6.59 -8.16 7.93
N GLY A 101 -7.55 -7.23 7.80
CA GLY A 101 -8.59 -7.32 6.77
C GLY A 101 -9.40 -8.64 6.84
N GLU A 102 -9.99 -9.08 5.73
CA GLU A 102 -10.92 -10.24 5.69
C GLU A 102 -10.29 -11.60 6.10
N LEU A 103 -9.00 -11.66 6.40
CA LEU A 103 -8.31 -12.85 6.91
C LEU A 103 -7.85 -12.59 8.35
N SER A 104 -8.77 -12.85 9.29
CA SER A 104 -8.52 -12.85 10.73
C SER A 104 -7.56 -14.00 11.09
N THR A 105 -6.30 -13.70 11.37
CA THR A 105 -5.39 -14.63 12.04
C THR A 105 -5.31 -14.23 13.51
N ASP A 106 -5.65 -15.15 14.41
CA ASP A 106 -5.50 -14.96 15.86
C ASP A 106 -4.00 -14.93 16.22
N LEU A 107 -3.43 -13.72 16.31
CA LEU A 107 -2.09 -13.54 16.87
C LEU A 107 -2.21 -13.39 18.39
N ILE A 108 -2.09 -14.52 19.09
CA ILE A 108 -1.96 -14.56 20.54
C ILE A 108 -0.58 -13.97 20.89
N TYR A 109 -0.55 -12.71 21.32
CA TYR A 109 0.58 -12.14 22.03
C TYR A 109 0.62 -12.73 23.44
N LEU A 110 1.66 -13.50 23.76
CA LEU A 110 2.08 -13.82 25.14
C LEU A 110 3.24 -12.92 25.53
#